data_AF-A0A0E3NHX6-F1
#
_entry.id   AF-A0A0E3NHX6-F1
#
_cell.length_a   1.000
_cell.length_b   1.000
_cell.length_c   1.000
_cell.angle_alpha   90.00
_cell.angle_beta   90.00
_cell.angle_gamma   90.00
#
_symmetry.space_group_name_H-M   'P 1'
#
loop_
_entity.id
_entity.type
_entity.pdbx_description
1 polymer ?
#
loop_
_entity_poly.entity_id
_entity_poly.type
_entity_poly.pdbx_seq_one_letter_code
_entity_poly.pdbx_strand_id
1 'polypeptide(L)'
;MPDIEHLKRLALIGAVNKTIKVSSSEFQKHTGASSKTVARKLKQLEEEGLIERKIVPGGQLIKMTEKGIEILKSEYIQYSKIFSPEPEILELEGKVLKGLGEGQYYVNIPGYKKQFEEKLHFSPFPGTLNVQLTENSSILQNILYEMPAIQVEGFSDGERTFGGGKCYPVVVGGIEAAVIAPERTHYPSDLIEIIAPVKLRDALELNDGDRVVIQVKRQGTESQK
;
A
#
# COMPACT_ATOMS: atom_id res chain seq x y z
N MET A 1 -18.95 4.62 12.35
CA MET A 1 -17.79 5.24 11.66
C MET A 1 -16.78 5.63 12.72
N PRO A 2 -15.49 5.34 12.49
CA PRO A 2 -14.42 5.67 13.43
C PRO A 2 -14.31 7.18 13.64
N ASP A 3 -13.88 7.61 14.82
CA ASP A 3 -13.66 9.04 15.12
C ASP A 3 -12.33 9.53 14.54
N ILE A 4 -12.38 9.93 13.27
CA ILE A 4 -11.20 10.38 12.52
C ILE A 4 -10.58 11.63 13.13
N GLU A 5 -11.38 12.58 13.61
CA GLU A 5 -10.86 13.84 14.15
C GLU A 5 -9.98 13.60 15.37
N HIS A 6 -10.45 12.82 16.36
CA HIS A 6 -9.67 12.57 17.57
C HIS A 6 -8.44 11.69 17.29
N LEU A 7 -8.56 10.72 16.38
CA LEU A 7 -7.45 9.89 15.94
C LEU A 7 -6.36 10.74 15.25
N LYS A 8 -6.76 11.63 14.33
CA LYS A 8 -5.87 12.59 13.67
C LYS A 8 -5.16 13.50 14.68
N ARG A 9 -5.87 14.01 15.70
CA ARG A 9 -5.26 14.85 16.74
C ARG A 9 -4.21 14.10 17.56
N LEU A 10 -4.45 12.83 17.89
CA LEU A 10 -3.44 11.99 18.53
C LEU A 10 -2.22 11.79 17.63
N ALA A 11 -2.43 11.56 16.33
CA ALA A 11 -1.33 11.44 15.38
C ALA A 11 -0.47 12.70 15.31
N LEU A 12 -1.11 13.89 15.23
CA LEU A 12 -0.43 15.19 15.16
C LEU A 12 0.43 15.50 16.41
N ILE A 13 0.08 14.97 17.57
CA ILE A 13 0.90 15.12 18.80
C ILE A 13 1.92 13.98 18.98
N GLY A 14 2.06 13.09 17.99
CA GLY A 14 3.15 12.12 17.87
C GLY A 14 2.80 10.66 18.21
N ALA A 15 1.51 10.32 18.37
CA ALA A 15 1.10 8.95 18.76
C ALA A 15 1.41 7.86 17.71
N VAL A 16 1.71 8.26 16.46
CA VAL A 16 2.11 7.33 15.38
C VAL A 16 3.52 6.77 15.63
N ASN A 17 4.45 7.63 16.04
CA ASN A 17 5.88 7.29 16.09
C ASN A 17 6.34 6.83 17.47
N LYS A 18 5.61 7.22 18.53
CA LYS A 18 5.98 6.92 19.92
C LYS A 18 4.75 6.85 20.82
N THR A 19 4.93 6.20 21.97
CA THR A 19 3.98 6.29 23.07
C THR A 19 4.02 7.70 23.66
N ILE A 20 2.90 8.39 23.67
CA ILE A 20 2.74 9.73 24.25
C ILE A 20 2.08 9.63 25.63
N LYS A 21 2.44 10.52 26.56
CA LYS A 21 1.70 10.72 27.82
C LYS A 21 0.83 11.96 27.68
N VAL A 22 -0.48 11.81 27.82
CA VAL A 22 -1.42 12.93 27.71
C VAL A 22 -2.56 12.74 28.72
N SER A 23 -3.04 13.83 29.33
CA SER A 23 -4.26 13.80 30.15
C SER A 23 -5.49 14.19 29.31
N SER A 24 -6.71 13.87 29.77
CA SER A 24 -7.94 14.30 29.05
C SER A 24 -8.07 15.82 28.96
N SER A 25 -7.64 16.54 30.00
CA SER A 25 -7.64 18.01 30.05
C SER A 25 -6.58 18.63 29.14
N GLU A 26 -5.42 17.98 29.01
CA GLU A 26 -4.40 18.37 28.04
C GLU A 26 -4.86 18.11 26.61
N PHE A 27 -5.41 16.93 26.34
CA PHE A 27 -5.89 16.57 25.00
C PHE A 27 -7.06 17.44 24.53
N GLN A 28 -7.91 17.92 25.45
CA GLN A 28 -8.96 18.90 25.15
C GLN A 28 -8.42 20.15 24.42
N LYS A 29 -7.18 20.59 24.70
CA LYS A 29 -6.57 21.75 24.03
C LYS A 29 -6.36 21.52 22.53
N HIS A 30 -6.30 20.26 22.09
CA HIS A 30 -6.09 19.89 20.69
C HIS A 30 -7.40 19.63 19.93
N THR A 31 -8.49 19.33 20.62
CA THR A 31 -9.78 18.94 20.01
C THR A 31 -10.86 20.01 20.11
N GLY A 32 -10.71 20.97 21.04
CA GLY A 32 -11.76 21.95 21.36
C GLY A 32 -12.97 21.35 22.08
N ALA A 33 -12.97 20.03 22.35
CA ALA A 33 -14.05 19.32 23.02
C ALA A 33 -13.85 19.25 24.54
N SER A 34 -14.94 19.11 25.30
CA SER A 34 -14.84 18.96 26.77
C SER A 34 -14.03 17.72 27.18
N SER A 35 -13.36 17.78 28.34
CA SER A 35 -12.63 16.65 28.92
C SER A 35 -13.46 15.34 29.01
N LYS A 36 -14.77 15.44 29.31
CA LYS A 36 -15.67 14.27 29.33
C LYS A 36 -15.88 13.68 27.93
N THR A 37 -16.05 14.54 26.93
CA THR A 37 -16.16 14.11 25.52
C THR A 37 -14.88 13.44 25.07
N VAL A 38 -13.73 14.05 25.35
CA VAL A 38 -12.40 13.51 25.07
C VAL A 38 -12.23 12.12 25.70
N ALA A 39 -12.50 11.97 26.99
CA ALA A 39 -12.35 10.69 27.68
C ALA A 39 -13.21 9.59 27.04
N ARG A 40 -14.45 9.93 26.67
CA ARG A 40 -15.36 9.03 25.95
C ARG A 40 -14.81 8.64 24.57
N LYS A 41 -14.27 9.60 23.81
CA LYS A 41 -13.72 9.35 22.47
C LYS A 41 -12.44 8.53 22.51
N LEU A 42 -11.53 8.80 23.45
CA LEU A 42 -10.34 7.97 23.65
C LEU A 42 -10.71 6.53 24.04
N LYS A 43 -11.75 6.34 24.86
CA LYS A 43 -12.24 4.99 25.17
C LYS A 43 -12.82 4.30 23.93
N GLN A 44 -13.59 5.03 23.12
CA GLN A 44 -14.14 4.49 21.87
C GLN A 44 -13.03 4.04 20.90
N LEU A 45 -11.97 4.85 20.72
CA LEU A 45 -10.84 4.49 19.85
C LEU A 45 -10.09 3.23 20.35
N GLU A 46 -9.98 3.04 21.66
CA GLU A 46 -9.40 1.82 22.26
C GLU A 46 -10.30 0.60 22.03
N GLU A 47 -11.62 0.74 22.26
CA GLU A 47 -12.61 -0.33 22.03
C GLU A 47 -12.65 -0.76 20.54
N GLU A 48 -12.41 0.18 19.61
CA GLU A 48 -12.30 -0.08 18.17
C GLU A 48 -10.91 -0.64 17.76
N GLY A 49 -9.96 -0.74 18.69
CA GLY A 49 -8.60 -1.24 18.45
C GLY A 49 -7.71 -0.30 17.63
N LEU A 50 -8.02 1.00 17.59
CA LEU A 50 -7.30 2.01 16.81
C LEU A 50 -6.12 2.61 17.59
N ILE A 51 -6.16 2.50 18.91
CA ILE A 51 -5.09 2.91 19.81
C ILE A 51 -4.91 1.86 20.91
N GLU A 52 -3.68 1.77 21.40
CA GLU A 52 -3.37 1.14 22.68
C GLU A 52 -3.28 2.22 23.75
N ARG A 53 -3.85 1.95 24.92
CA ARG A 53 -3.86 2.90 26.03
C ARG A 53 -3.55 2.23 27.36
N LYS A 54 -2.81 2.95 28.21
CA LYS A 54 -2.55 2.57 29.61
C LYS A 54 -2.77 3.76 30.53
N ILE A 55 -3.67 3.62 31.49
CA ILE A 55 -3.93 4.66 32.50
C ILE A 55 -2.77 4.71 33.50
N VAL A 56 -2.31 5.92 33.82
CA VAL A 56 -1.18 6.17 34.74
C VAL A 56 -1.44 7.39 35.61
N PRO A 57 -0.72 7.57 36.74
CA PRO A 57 -0.80 8.81 37.50
C PRO A 57 -0.48 10.03 36.61
N GLY A 58 -1.41 11.00 36.63
CA GLY A 58 -1.31 12.23 35.85
C GLY A 58 -1.72 12.11 34.38
N GLY A 59 -2.34 11.01 33.93
CA GLY A 59 -2.91 10.92 32.59
C GLY A 59 -3.00 9.49 32.03
N GLN A 60 -2.64 9.35 30.76
CA GLN A 60 -2.73 8.10 30.02
C GLN A 60 -1.59 8.04 29.01
N LEU A 61 -0.98 6.87 28.89
CA LEU A 61 -0.03 6.55 27.84
C LEU A 61 -0.83 6.06 26.64
N ILE A 62 -0.59 6.63 25.46
CA ILE A 62 -1.33 6.30 24.23
C ILE A 62 -0.32 6.04 23.11
N LYS A 63 -0.54 4.98 22.34
CA LYS A 63 0.17 4.68 21.08
C LYS A 63 -0.86 4.31 20.03
N MET A 64 -0.68 4.75 18.79
CA MET A 64 -1.56 4.35 17.70
C MET A 64 -1.22 2.93 17.25
N THR A 65 -2.24 2.11 16.97
CA THR A 65 -2.05 0.78 16.37
C THR A 65 -1.88 0.90 14.86
N GLU A 66 -1.40 -0.16 14.21
CA GLU A 66 -1.36 -0.23 12.74
C GLU A 66 -2.74 0.01 12.12
N LYS A 67 -3.79 -0.54 12.73
CA LYS A 67 -5.19 -0.32 12.32
C LYS A 67 -5.59 1.16 12.39
N GLY A 68 -5.19 1.87 13.44
CA GLY A 68 -5.44 3.31 13.56
C GLY A 68 -4.68 4.14 12.51
N ILE A 69 -3.43 3.77 12.24
CA ILE A 69 -2.61 4.41 11.21
C ILE A 69 -3.24 4.22 9.82
N GLU A 70 -3.72 3.01 9.51
CA GLU A 70 -4.32 2.69 8.22
C GLU A 70 -5.61 3.51 7.96
N ILE A 71 -6.41 3.76 8.99
CA ILE A 71 -7.59 4.65 8.87
C ILE A 71 -7.16 6.07 8.46
N LEU A 72 -6.09 6.60 9.06
CA LEU A 72 -5.61 7.94 8.70
C LEU A 72 -4.97 7.99 7.32
N LYS A 73 -4.30 6.91 6.87
CA LYS A 73 -3.81 6.79 5.49
C LYS A 73 -4.96 6.78 4.49
N SER A 74 -6.01 6.01 4.75
CA SER A 74 -7.21 5.99 3.91
C SER A 74 -7.88 7.37 3.82
N GLU A 75 -8.00 8.08 4.94
CA GLU A 75 -8.51 9.46 4.98
C GLU A 75 -7.63 10.41 4.14
N TYR A 76 -6.31 10.31 4.28
CA TYR A 76 -5.37 11.11 3.48
C TYR A 76 -5.54 10.86 1.98
N ILE A 77 -5.72 9.61 1.56
CA ILE A 77 -5.96 9.24 0.16
C ILE A 77 -7.26 9.88 -0.36
N GLN A 78 -8.33 9.86 0.44
CA GLN A 78 -9.59 10.50 0.07
C GLN A 78 -9.41 12.02 -0.12
N TYR A 79 -8.71 12.70 0.79
CA TYR A 79 -8.37 14.11 0.60
C TYR A 79 -7.47 14.35 -0.62
N SER A 80 -6.49 13.49 -0.85
CA SER A 80 -5.64 13.57 -2.05
C SER A 80 -6.50 13.51 -3.32
N LYS A 81 -7.49 12.61 -3.40
CA LYS A 81 -8.42 12.54 -4.54
C LYS A 81 -9.27 13.82 -4.71
N ILE A 82 -9.73 14.41 -3.60
CA ILE A 82 -10.56 15.63 -3.64
C ILE A 82 -9.74 16.84 -4.13
N PHE A 83 -8.50 16.97 -3.64
CA PHE A 83 -7.70 18.19 -3.84
C PHE A 83 -6.63 18.08 -4.93
N SER A 84 -6.33 16.88 -5.41
CA SER A 84 -5.39 16.69 -6.51
C SER A 84 -6.20 16.53 -7.81
N PRO A 85 -6.21 17.51 -8.73
CA PRO A 85 -6.72 17.27 -10.08
C PRO A 85 -5.97 16.07 -10.63
N GLU A 86 -6.67 15.03 -11.10
CA GLU A 86 -6.05 13.74 -11.40
C GLU A 86 -4.84 13.93 -12.33
N PRO A 87 -3.60 13.77 -11.84
CA PRO A 87 -2.49 13.66 -12.77
C PRO A 87 -2.74 12.38 -13.56
N GLU A 88 -2.60 12.45 -14.88
CA GLU A 88 -2.72 11.31 -15.79
C GLU A 88 -1.77 10.15 -15.37
N ILE A 89 -0.72 10.47 -14.61
CA ILE A 89 0.33 9.55 -14.18
C ILE A 89 0.53 9.66 -12.66
N LEU A 90 0.38 8.53 -11.96
CA LEU A 90 0.83 8.33 -10.58
C LEU A 90 2.27 7.81 -10.60
N GLU A 91 3.16 8.39 -9.79
CA GLU A 91 4.54 7.94 -9.67
C GLU A 91 4.79 7.29 -8.31
N LEU A 92 5.30 6.06 -8.32
CA LEU A 92 5.80 5.35 -7.15
C LEU A 92 7.33 5.28 -7.25
N GLU A 93 8.01 5.59 -6.16
CA GLU A 93 9.46 5.55 -6.05
C GLU A 93 9.87 4.51 -5.01
N GLY A 94 10.92 3.78 -5.33
CA GLY A 94 11.51 2.82 -4.40
C GLY A 94 12.95 2.47 -4.74
N LYS A 95 13.49 1.52 -3.98
CA LYS A 95 14.82 0.94 -4.17
C LYS A 95 14.71 -0.50 -4.62
N VAL A 96 15.55 -0.88 -5.57
CA VAL A 96 15.65 -2.26 -6.04
C VAL A 96 16.19 -3.16 -4.93
N LEU A 97 15.53 -4.29 -4.69
CA LEU A 97 15.95 -5.31 -3.74
C LEU A 97 16.30 -6.62 -4.42
N LYS A 98 17.19 -7.37 -3.78
CA LYS A 98 17.43 -8.77 -4.11
C LYS A 98 16.28 -9.63 -3.60
N GLY A 99 15.61 -10.33 -4.52
CA GLY A 99 14.62 -11.35 -4.16
C GLY A 99 15.25 -12.70 -3.83
N LEU A 100 14.43 -13.62 -3.32
CA LEU A 100 14.81 -15.02 -3.09
C LEU A 100 14.87 -15.85 -4.39
N GLY A 101 14.53 -15.25 -5.53
CA GLY A 101 14.49 -15.92 -6.84
C GLY A 101 13.22 -16.71 -7.11
N GLU A 102 12.27 -16.75 -6.16
CA GLU A 102 11.03 -17.52 -6.27
C GLU A 102 10.10 -17.01 -7.39
N GLY A 103 10.11 -15.70 -7.68
CA GLY A 103 9.30 -15.11 -8.75
C GLY A 103 9.53 -15.77 -10.12
N GLN A 104 10.76 -16.21 -10.41
CA GLN A 104 11.09 -16.92 -11.65
C GLN A 104 10.29 -18.24 -11.79
N TYR A 105 10.06 -18.95 -10.69
CA TYR A 105 9.27 -20.18 -10.72
C TYR A 105 7.81 -19.86 -11.08
N TYR A 106 7.19 -18.93 -10.35
CA TYR A 106 5.76 -18.61 -10.51
C TYR A 106 5.43 -18.00 -11.87
N VAL A 107 6.26 -17.07 -12.36
CA VAL A 107 6.04 -16.39 -13.65
C VAL A 107 6.04 -17.37 -14.83
N ASN A 108 6.78 -18.49 -14.71
CA ASN A 108 6.87 -19.51 -15.76
C ASN A 108 5.79 -20.58 -15.70
N ILE A 109 4.98 -20.65 -14.66
CA ILE A 109 3.92 -21.67 -14.58
C ILE A 109 2.96 -21.44 -15.75
N PRO A 110 2.67 -22.45 -16.59
CA PRO A 110 1.90 -22.27 -17.82
C PRO A 110 0.56 -21.55 -17.63
N GLY A 111 -0.15 -21.82 -16.53
CA GLY A 111 -1.44 -21.19 -16.23
C GLY A 111 -1.35 -19.69 -15.92
N TYR A 112 -0.24 -19.22 -15.33
CA TYR A 112 0.01 -17.79 -15.14
C TYR A 112 0.55 -17.16 -16.42
N LYS A 113 1.57 -17.78 -17.03
CA LYS A 113 2.22 -17.26 -18.24
C LYS A 113 1.22 -16.99 -19.37
N LYS A 114 0.29 -17.93 -19.61
CA LYS A 114 -0.77 -17.76 -20.61
C LYS A 114 -1.66 -16.55 -20.30
N GLN A 115 -2.06 -16.38 -19.05
CA GLN A 115 -2.88 -15.23 -18.66
C GLN A 115 -2.13 -13.91 -18.77
N PHE A 116 -0.83 -13.88 -18.46
CA PHE A 116 -0.01 -12.69 -18.68
C PHE A 116 0.08 -12.33 -20.16
N GLU A 117 0.36 -13.29 -21.03
CA GLU A 117 0.42 -13.07 -22.49
C GLU A 117 -0.92 -12.57 -23.06
N GLU A 118 -2.04 -13.18 -22.64
CA GLU A 118 -3.37 -12.83 -23.13
C GLU A 118 -3.86 -11.47 -22.60
N LYS A 119 -3.64 -11.18 -21.30
CA LYS A 119 -4.24 -10.03 -20.62
C LYS A 119 -3.32 -8.83 -20.51
N LEU A 120 -2.00 -9.03 -20.41
CA LEU A 120 -1.00 -7.95 -20.36
C LEU A 120 -0.38 -7.65 -21.72
N HIS A 121 -0.68 -8.47 -22.74
CA HIS A 121 -0.19 -8.32 -24.11
C HIS A 121 1.34 -8.39 -24.25
N PHE A 122 2.03 -9.02 -23.29
CA PHE A 122 3.45 -9.37 -23.40
C PHE A 122 3.77 -10.70 -22.71
N SER A 123 4.82 -11.39 -23.20
CA SER A 123 5.36 -12.58 -22.53
C SER A 123 6.38 -12.13 -21.48
N PRO A 124 6.17 -12.44 -20.18
CA PRO A 124 7.05 -11.94 -19.14
C PRO A 124 8.42 -12.64 -19.18
N PHE A 125 9.48 -11.88 -18.92
CA PHE A 125 10.78 -12.41 -18.58
C PHE A 125 10.65 -13.33 -17.34
N PRO A 126 11.36 -14.47 -17.27
CA PRO A 126 11.30 -15.41 -16.15
C PRO A 126 11.93 -14.84 -14.87
N GLY A 127 11.20 -13.96 -14.18
CA GLY A 127 11.61 -13.35 -12.92
C GLY A 127 10.81 -12.09 -12.59
N THR A 128 10.98 -11.60 -11.38
CA THR A 128 10.38 -10.34 -10.90
C THR A 128 11.47 -9.35 -10.51
N LEU A 129 11.23 -8.06 -10.73
CA LEU A 129 11.99 -6.98 -10.09
C LEU A 129 11.31 -6.63 -8.77
N ASN A 130 12.05 -6.78 -7.67
CA ASN A 130 11.55 -6.47 -6.34
C ASN A 130 11.93 -5.03 -6.00
N VAL A 131 10.96 -4.22 -5.59
CA VAL A 131 11.16 -2.81 -5.25
C VAL A 131 10.57 -2.54 -3.87
N GLN A 132 11.41 -2.03 -2.98
CA GLN A 132 10.97 -1.48 -1.70
C GLN A 132 10.60 -0.01 -1.87
N LEU A 133 9.31 0.28 -1.74
CA LEU A 133 8.78 1.63 -1.88
C LEU A 133 9.26 2.54 -0.75
N THR A 134 9.43 3.82 -1.07
CA THR A 134 9.64 4.86 -0.06
C THR A 134 8.40 5.00 0.84
N GLU A 135 8.53 5.61 2.01
CA GLU A 135 7.38 5.85 2.91
C GLU A 135 6.24 6.63 2.23
N ASN A 136 6.58 7.62 1.38
CA ASN A 136 5.58 8.37 0.63
C ASN A 136 4.90 7.47 -0.42
N SER A 137 5.66 6.66 -1.15
CA SER A 137 5.11 5.79 -2.19
C SER A 137 4.38 4.57 -1.63
N SER A 138 4.70 4.10 -0.42
CA SER A 138 3.94 3.03 0.24
C SER A 138 2.54 3.49 0.64
N ILE A 139 2.36 4.78 0.96
CA ILE A 139 1.01 5.37 1.15
C ILE A 139 0.27 5.41 -0.19
N LEU A 140 0.96 5.76 -1.28
CA LEU A 140 0.39 5.83 -2.63
C LEU A 140 0.11 4.44 -3.24
N GLN A 141 0.72 3.37 -2.73
CA GLN A 141 0.45 1.99 -3.16
C GLN A 141 -1.02 1.61 -2.96
N ASN A 142 -1.65 2.07 -1.88
CA ASN A 142 -3.09 1.86 -1.67
C ASN A 142 -3.92 2.49 -2.81
N ILE A 143 -3.47 3.62 -3.36
CA ILE A 143 -4.12 4.23 -4.52
C ILE A 143 -3.98 3.33 -5.75
N LEU A 144 -2.78 2.77 -6.00
CA LEU A 144 -2.57 1.78 -7.05
C LEU A 144 -3.55 0.61 -6.91
N TYR A 145 -3.73 0.08 -5.71
CA TYR A 145 -4.59 -1.08 -5.48
C TYR A 145 -6.09 -0.82 -5.63
N GLU A 146 -6.51 0.44 -5.56
CA GLU A 146 -7.87 0.88 -5.88
C GLU A 146 -8.09 1.16 -7.37
N MET A 147 -7.02 1.22 -8.19
CA MET A 147 -7.14 1.39 -9.63
C MET A 147 -7.68 0.12 -10.30
N PRO A 148 -8.26 0.24 -11.51
CA PRO A 148 -8.62 -0.91 -12.32
C PRO A 148 -7.43 -1.85 -12.48
N ALA A 149 -7.63 -3.10 -12.08
CA ALA A 149 -6.63 -4.14 -12.14
C ALA A 149 -7.01 -5.21 -13.16
N ILE A 150 -6.00 -5.82 -13.75
CA ILE A 150 -6.17 -7.01 -14.57
C ILE A 150 -6.19 -8.22 -13.64
N GLN A 151 -7.34 -8.87 -13.53
CA GLN A 151 -7.51 -10.05 -12.70
C GLN A 151 -6.78 -11.24 -13.33
N VAL A 152 -5.99 -11.95 -12.53
CA VAL A 152 -5.35 -13.22 -12.88
C VAL A 152 -6.04 -14.30 -12.06
N GLU A 153 -6.67 -15.24 -12.75
CA GLU A 153 -7.46 -16.29 -12.12
C GLU A 153 -6.55 -17.37 -11.54
N GLY A 154 -6.95 -17.89 -10.38
CA GLY A 154 -6.37 -19.11 -9.83
C GLY A 154 -6.70 -20.33 -10.70
N PHE A 155 -5.84 -21.34 -10.64
CA PHE A 155 -6.00 -22.58 -11.42
C PHE A 155 -5.38 -23.77 -10.68
N SER A 156 -5.63 -24.98 -11.17
CA SER A 156 -4.94 -26.18 -10.71
C SER A 156 -4.35 -26.93 -11.91
N ASP A 157 -3.19 -27.54 -11.71
CA ASP A 157 -2.54 -28.42 -12.69
C ASP A 157 -2.79 -29.92 -12.41
N GLY A 158 -3.65 -30.22 -11.44
CA GLY A 158 -3.95 -31.59 -10.98
C GLY A 158 -3.07 -32.06 -9.82
N GLU A 159 -1.89 -31.48 -9.60
CA GLU A 159 -1.01 -31.78 -8.46
C GLU A 159 -1.11 -30.70 -7.38
N ARG A 160 -1.27 -29.44 -7.78
CA ARG A 160 -1.35 -28.29 -6.89
C ARG A 160 -2.43 -27.31 -7.34
N THR A 161 -2.90 -26.50 -6.40
CA THR A 161 -3.77 -25.35 -6.67
C THR A 161 -2.97 -24.07 -6.48
N PHE A 162 -3.08 -23.17 -7.45
CA PHE A 162 -2.47 -21.85 -7.48
C PHE A 162 -3.56 -20.79 -7.28
N GLY A 163 -3.28 -19.84 -6.39
CA GLY A 163 -4.20 -18.74 -6.10
C GLY A 163 -4.31 -17.73 -7.25
N GLY A 164 -5.28 -16.83 -7.16
CA GLY A 164 -5.37 -15.70 -8.07
C GLY A 164 -4.47 -14.54 -7.67
N GLY A 165 -4.57 -13.47 -8.44
CA GLY A 165 -3.91 -12.22 -8.15
C GLY A 165 -4.42 -11.09 -9.03
N LYS A 166 -3.86 -9.91 -8.82
CA LYS A 166 -4.12 -8.72 -9.61
C LYS A 166 -2.82 -8.25 -10.24
N CYS A 167 -2.91 -7.80 -11.48
CA CYS A 167 -1.82 -7.11 -12.17
C CYS A 167 -2.22 -5.67 -12.42
N TYR A 168 -1.30 -4.76 -12.18
CA TYR A 168 -1.47 -3.33 -12.43
C TYR A 168 -0.49 -2.90 -13.52
N PRO A 169 -0.96 -2.50 -14.71
CA PRO A 169 -0.09 -2.01 -15.78
C PRO A 169 0.70 -0.78 -15.33
N VAL A 170 2.00 -0.80 -15.56
CA VAL A 170 2.93 0.28 -15.21
C VAL A 170 3.99 0.47 -16.30
N VAL A 171 4.73 1.56 -16.18
CA VAL A 171 5.91 1.85 -17.00
C VAL A 171 7.11 2.07 -16.07
N VAL A 172 8.22 1.40 -16.36
CA VAL A 172 9.47 1.53 -15.59
C VAL A 172 10.59 1.88 -16.55
N GLY A 173 11.15 3.09 -16.45
CA GLY A 173 12.21 3.55 -17.36
C GLY A 173 11.80 3.51 -18.85
N GLY A 174 10.51 3.75 -19.15
CA GLY A 174 9.96 3.68 -20.50
C GLY A 174 9.57 2.27 -20.99
N ILE A 175 9.78 1.23 -20.16
CA ILE A 175 9.45 -0.16 -20.49
C ILE A 175 8.07 -0.49 -19.91
N GLU A 176 7.17 -1.03 -20.76
CA GLU A 176 5.88 -1.57 -20.31
C GLU A 176 6.09 -2.76 -19.37
N ALA A 177 5.39 -2.75 -18.26
CA ALA A 177 5.52 -3.72 -17.18
C ALA A 177 4.21 -3.85 -16.41
N ALA A 178 4.17 -4.75 -15.43
CA ALA A 178 3.04 -4.85 -14.51
C ALA A 178 3.52 -5.13 -13.09
N VAL A 179 2.94 -4.43 -12.11
CA VAL A 179 3.04 -4.82 -10.69
C VAL A 179 2.12 -6.01 -10.47
N ILE A 180 2.63 -7.07 -9.85
CA ILE A 180 1.85 -8.25 -9.45
C ILE A 180 1.51 -8.16 -7.96
N ALA A 181 0.23 -8.32 -7.64
CA ALA A 181 -0.28 -8.40 -6.28
C ALA A 181 -1.07 -9.73 -6.11
N PRO A 182 -0.48 -10.78 -5.52
CA PRO A 182 -1.19 -12.02 -5.25
C PRO A 182 -2.29 -11.81 -4.19
N GLU A 183 -3.38 -12.55 -4.27
CA GLU A 183 -4.51 -12.43 -3.32
C GLU A 183 -4.13 -12.75 -1.86
N ARG A 184 -3.07 -13.55 -1.68
CA ARG A 184 -2.49 -13.85 -0.38
C ARG A 184 -1.00 -13.61 -0.45
N THR A 185 -0.52 -12.70 0.38
CA THR A 185 0.92 -12.43 0.54
C THR A 185 1.28 -12.36 2.02
N HIS A 186 2.50 -12.79 2.33
CA HIS A 186 3.13 -12.59 3.64
C HIS A 186 4.17 -11.47 3.59
N TYR A 187 4.29 -10.78 2.46
CA TYR A 187 5.30 -9.73 2.28
C TYR A 187 4.91 -8.44 3.01
N PRO A 188 5.91 -7.64 3.44
CA PRO A 188 5.70 -6.28 3.91
C PRO A 188 4.92 -5.45 2.90
N SER A 189 4.11 -4.51 3.38
CA SER A 189 3.29 -3.66 2.52
C SER A 189 4.11 -2.73 1.62
N ASP A 190 5.36 -2.42 1.96
CA ASP A 190 6.23 -1.58 1.14
C ASP A 190 6.96 -2.34 0.02
N LEU A 191 6.81 -3.66 -0.09
CA LEU A 191 7.43 -4.44 -1.16
C LEU A 191 6.45 -4.66 -2.32
N ILE A 192 6.88 -4.33 -3.54
CA ILE A 192 6.17 -4.68 -4.78
C ILE A 192 7.05 -5.53 -5.69
N GLU A 193 6.40 -6.38 -6.48
CA GLU A 193 7.03 -7.21 -7.48
C GLU A 193 6.57 -6.80 -8.88
N ILE A 194 7.50 -6.66 -9.81
CA ILE A 194 7.24 -6.17 -11.17
C ILE A 194 7.67 -7.21 -12.19
N ILE A 195 6.78 -7.55 -13.13
CA ILE A 195 7.10 -8.32 -14.34
C ILE A 195 7.15 -7.42 -15.56
N ALA A 196 7.97 -7.79 -16.53
CA ALA A 196 8.17 -7.06 -17.78
C ALA A 196 8.56 -8.06 -18.88
N PRO A 197 8.46 -7.70 -20.17
CA PRO A 197 8.92 -8.56 -21.27
C PRO A 197 10.44 -8.77 -21.29
N VAL A 198 11.19 -7.93 -20.56
CA VAL A 198 12.65 -7.96 -20.48
C VAL A 198 13.11 -8.04 -19.03
N LYS A 199 14.37 -8.47 -18.84
CA LYS A 199 15.01 -8.40 -17.52
C LYS A 199 15.33 -6.94 -17.19
N LEU A 200 14.46 -6.29 -16.43
CA LEU A 200 14.55 -4.85 -16.10
C LEU A 200 15.91 -4.44 -15.53
N ARG A 201 16.57 -5.30 -14.74
CA ARG A 201 17.92 -5.03 -14.23
C ARG A 201 18.95 -4.83 -15.33
N ASP A 202 18.90 -5.68 -16.36
CA ASP A 202 19.86 -5.61 -17.45
C ASP A 202 19.49 -4.46 -18.40
N ALA A 203 18.19 -4.28 -18.68
CA ALA A 203 17.69 -3.25 -19.59
C ALA A 203 17.86 -1.81 -19.07
N LEU A 204 17.83 -1.64 -17.75
CA LEU A 204 17.92 -0.33 -17.08
C LEU A 204 19.21 -0.20 -16.24
N GLU A 205 20.14 -1.14 -16.36
CA GLU A 205 21.43 -1.17 -15.64
C GLU A 205 21.29 -1.04 -14.10
N LEU A 206 20.27 -1.67 -13.52
CA LEU A 206 19.92 -1.55 -12.10
C LEU A 206 20.64 -2.56 -11.20
N ASN A 207 21.22 -2.05 -10.12
CA ASN A 207 21.82 -2.78 -9.02
C ASN A 207 20.93 -2.75 -7.77
N ASP A 208 21.27 -3.58 -6.79
CA ASP A 208 20.60 -3.54 -5.48
C ASP A 208 20.82 -2.18 -4.80
N GLY A 209 19.75 -1.59 -4.30
CA GLY A 209 19.75 -0.26 -3.69
C GLY A 209 19.52 0.89 -4.67
N ASP A 210 19.57 0.65 -5.98
CA ASP A 210 19.31 1.69 -6.98
C ASP A 210 17.87 2.18 -6.92
N ARG A 211 17.73 3.49 -7.12
CA ARG A 211 16.43 4.16 -7.17
C ARG A 211 15.72 3.82 -8.48
N VAL A 212 14.44 3.49 -8.38
CA VAL A 212 13.57 3.27 -9.53
C VAL A 212 12.27 4.04 -9.38
N VAL A 213 11.77 4.58 -10.49
CA VAL A 213 10.47 5.24 -10.59
C VAL A 213 9.55 4.37 -11.43
N ILE A 214 8.36 4.11 -10.89
CA ILE A 214 7.30 3.33 -11.51
C ILE A 214 6.15 4.27 -11.81
N GLN A 215 5.82 4.39 -13.08
CA GLN A 215 4.74 5.26 -13.55
C GLN A 215 3.49 4.43 -13.80
N VAL A 216 2.38 4.85 -13.23
CA VAL A 216 1.08 4.22 -13.38
C VAL A 216 0.19 5.20 -14.13
N LYS A 217 -0.21 4.85 -15.35
CA LYS A 217 -1.22 5.65 -16.06
C LYS A 217 -2.57 5.45 -15.39
N ARG A 218 -3.16 6.53 -14.90
CA ARG A 218 -4.58 6.51 -14.52
C ARG A 218 -5.37 6.40 -15.80
N GLN A 219 -5.92 5.22 -16.07
CA GLN A 219 -6.93 5.09 -17.11
C GLN A 219 -8.10 5.96 -16.67
N GLY A 220 -8.33 7.06 -17.40
CA GLY A 220 -9.51 7.88 -17.19
C GLY A 220 -10.75 7.00 -17.25
N THR A 221 -11.73 7.30 -16.41
CA THR A 221 -13.09 6.78 -16.56
C THR A 221 -13.69 7.30 -17.87
N GLU A 222 -13.23 6.81 -19.00
CA GLU A 222 -13.84 7.04 -20.30
C GLU A 222 -14.28 5.70 -20.88
N SER A 223 -15.60 5.54 -20.86
CA SER A 223 -16.38 4.75 -21.82
C SER A 223 -16.28 3.23 -21.73
N GLN A 224 -16.86 2.66 -20.66
CA GLN A 224 -17.80 1.57 -20.88
C GLN A 224 -19.20 2.17 -21.01
N LYS A 225 -19.59 2.50 -22.25
CA LYS A 225 -20.98 2.70 -22.66
C LYS A 225 -21.39 1.51 -23.52
#